data_AF-A0A3D3KNZ0-F1
#
_entry.id   AF-A0A3D3KNZ0-F1
#
_cell.length_a   1.000
_cell.length_b   1.000
_cell.length_c   1.000
_cell.angle_alpha   90.00
_cell.angle_beta   90.00
_cell.angle_gamma   90.00
#
_symmetry.space_group_name_H-M   'P 1'
#
loop_
_entity.id
_entity.type
_entity.pdbx_description
1 polymer ?
#
loop_
_entity_poly.entity_id
_entity_poly.type
_entity_poly.pdbx_seq_one_letter_code
_entity_poly.pdbx_strand_id
1 'polypeptide(L)'
;MEHPPYLSNTLRTVVSGSVTDESGVKYVYIMVNNDKVYLNTPEKAGEIRKLNFKAEIPLEEGPNTVTIIARDASDLVTTRSFITSAKTALVKGVGEDYAPEIR
;
A
#
# COMPACT_ATOMS: atom_id res chain seq x y z
N MET A 1 -30.54 -21.24 -9.36
CA MET A 1 -29.51 -21.47 -8.33
C MET A 1 -28.60 -20.25 -8.40
N GLU A 2 -28.79 -19.29 -7.50
CA GLU A 2 -27.98 -18.06 -7.50
C GLU A 2 -26.57 -18.37 -6.99
N HIS A 3 -25.56 -17.88 -7.70
CA HIS A 3 -24.20 -17.89 -7.18
C HIS A 3 -24.05 -16.73 -6.19
N PRO A 4 -23.53 -16.95 -4.97
CA PRO A 4 -23.22 -15.84 -4.09
C PRO A 4 -22.22 -14.92 -4.79
N PRO A 5 -22.39 -13.59 -4.71
CA PRO A 5 -21.44 -12.66 -5.31
C PRO A 5 -20.05 -12.90 -4.69
N TYR A 6 -19.03 -13.02 -5.53
CA TYR A 6 -17.65 -13.04 -5.07
C TYR A 6 -17.30 -11.67 -4.48
N LEU A 7 -17.20 -11.58 -3.16
CA LEU A 7 -16.65 -10.43 -2.48
C LEU A 7 -15.15 -10.38 -2.76
N SER A 8 -14.72 -9.56 -3.73
CA SER A 8 -13.30 -9.19 -3.84
C SER A 8 -12.98 -8.12 -2.80
N ASN A 9 -12.92 -8.50 -1.51
CA ASN A 9 -12.62 -7.58 -0.43
C ASN A 9 -11.11 -7.45 -0.23
N THR A 10 -10.38 -6.96 -1.23
CA THR A 10 -8.99 -6.56 -1.00
C THR A 10 -8.95 -5.04 -0.90
N LEU A 11 -9.13 -4.52 0.33
CA LEU A 11 -8.92 -3.11 0.61
C LEU A 11 -7.42 -2.82 0.44
N ARG A 12 -7.08 -2.14 -0.65
CA ARG A 12 -5.71 -1.73 -0.95
C ARG A 12 -5.66 -0.24 -1.17
N THR A 13 -4.52 0.35 -0.84
CA THR A 13 -4.22 1.73 -1.24
C THR A 13 -2.78 1.83 -1.73
N VAL A 14 -2.47 2.91 -2.43
CA VAL A 14 -1.13 3.18 -2.93
C VAL A 14 -0.46 4.22 -2.04
N VAL A 15 0.74 3.89 -1.55
CA VAL A 15 1.61 4.83 -0.86
C VAL A 15 2.85 5.04 -1.71
N SER A 16 3.20 6.30 -1.96
CA SER A 16 4.40 6.67 -2.71
C SER A 16 5.16 7.79 -2.01
N GLY A 17 6.44 7.89 -2.33
CA GLY A 17 7.30 8.95 -1.79
C GLY A 17 8.73 8.84 -2.26
N SER A 18 9.57 9.74 -1.74
CA SER A 18 11.00 9.75 -1.97
C SER A 18 11.75 9.91 -0.65
N VAL A 19 12.80 9.11 -0.47
CA VAL A 19 13.77 9.24 0.61
C VAL A 19 15.05 9.86 0.04
N THR A 20 15.63 10.82 0.74
CA THR A 20 16.88 11.47 0.34
C THR A 20 17.84 11.54 1.52
N ASP A 21 19.11 11.23 1.29
CA ASP A 21 20.18 11.34 2.27
C ASP A 21 21.53 11.59 1.59
N GLU A 22 22.40 12.41 2.18
CA GLU A 22 23.72 12.75 1.63
C GLU A 22 24.73 11.60 1.75
N SER A 23 24.63 10.82 2.83
CA SER A 23 25.44 9.63 3.13
C SER A 23 24.97 8.39 2.37
N GLY A 24 23.80 8.47 1.76
CA GLY A 24 23.22 7.41 0.95
C GLY A 24 22.12 6.63 1.68
N VAL A 25 21.14 6.16 0.92
CA VAL A 25 19.98 5.43 1.43
C VAL A 25 20.28 3.93 1.42
N LYS A 26 20.04 3.27 2.54
CA LYS A 26 20.21 1.81 2.69
C LYS A 26 18.93 1.08 2.36
N TYR A 27 17.79 1.48 2.93
CA TYR A 27 16.48 0.96 2.55
C TYR A 27 15.34 1.86 3.02
N VAL A 28 14.16 1.65 2.45
CA VAL A 28 12.88 2.10 2.98
C VAL A 28 11.93 0.91 3.12
N TYR A 29 11.19 0.84 4.22
CA TYR A 29 10.11 -0.16 4.37
C TYR A 29 8.85 0.49 4.91
N ILE A 30 7.71 -0.13 4.62
CA ILE A 30 6.39 0.32 5.06
C ILE A 30 5.77 -0.75 5.94
N MET A 31 5.18 -0.31 7.05
CA MET A 31 4.36 -1.12 7.92
C MET A 31 2.92 -0.64 7.90
N VAL A 32 1.97 -1.58 8.00
CA VAL A 32 0.55 -1.32 8.26
C VAL A 32 0.17 -2.08 9.51
N ASN A 33 -0.37 -1.40 10.52
CA ASN A 33 -0.81 -2.01 11.79
C ASN A 33 0.25 -2.92 12.44
N ASN A 34 1.52 -2.54 12.34
CA ASN A 34 2.71 -3.26 12.81
C ASN A 34 3.22 -4.41 11.92
N ASP A 35 2.58 -4.68 10.79
CA ASP A 35 3.05 -5.66 9.81
C ASP A 35 3.86 -5.01 8.71
N LYS A 36 5.07 -5.53 8.44
CA LYS A 36 5.88 -5.06 7.31
C LYS A 36 5.29 -5.59 6.00
N VAL A 37 4.83 -4.68 5.15
CA VAL A 37 4.15 -5.00 3.88
C VAL A 37 4.96 -4.64 2.64
N TYR A 38 6.02 -3.84 2.79
CA TYR A 38 6.85 -3.39 1.69
C TYR A 38 8.30 -3.18 2.14
N LEU A 39 9.24 -3.51 1.27
CA LEU A 39 10.66 -3.19 1.42
C LEU A 39 11.20 -2.77 0.05
N ASN A 40 11.95 -1.68 0.01
CA ASN A 40 12.72 -1.27 -1.13
C ASN A 40 14.15 -0.95 -0.69
N THR A 41 15.07 -1.65 -1.32
CA THR A 41 16.51 -1.54 -1.14
C THR A 41 17.09 -1.29 -2.52
N PRO A 42 17.95 -0.27 -2.70
CA PRO A 42 18.65 -0.09 -3.95
C PRO A 42 19.61 -1.26 -4.23
N GLU A 43 19.93 -1.50 -5.50
CA GLU A 43 20.87 -2.55 -5.91
C GLU A 43 22.23 -2.44 -5.21
N LYS A 44 22.65 -1.20 -4.93
CA LYS A 44 23.83 -0.89 -4.12
C LYS A 44 23.46 0.01 -2.96
N ALA A 45 23.30 -0.61 -1.79
CA ALA A 45 22.99 0.08 -0.55
C ALA A 45 24.03 1.15 -0.23
N GLY A 46 23.56 2.36 0.11
CA GLY A 46 24.43 3.47 0.51
C GLY A 46 25.12 4.23 -0.62
N GLU A 47 24.98 3.81 -1.89
CA GLU A 47 25.53 4.60 -3.02
C GLU A 47 24.51 5.61 -3.57
N ILE A 48 23.21 5.33 -3.42
CA ILE A 48 22.16 6.22 -3.92
C ILE A 48 21.73 7.24 -2.87
N ARG A 49 21.76 8.52 -3.25
CA ARG A 49 21.30 9.61 -2.39
C ARG A 49 19.80 9.85 -2.41
N LYS A 50 19.09 9.20 -3.33
CA LYS A 50 17.64 9.32 -3.49
C LYS A 50 17.03 7.98 -3.88
N LEU A 51 16.03 7.55 -3.11
CA LEU A 51 15.25 6.35 -3.38
C LEU A 51 13.77 6.72 -3.50
N ASN A 52 13.20 6.54 -4.69
CA ASN A 52 11.76 6.66 -4.89
C ASN A 52 11.09 5.30 -4.59
N PHE A 53 9.90 5.34 -4.00
CA PHE A 53 9.11 4.14 -3.76
C PHE A 53 7.64 4.38 -4.11
N LYS A 54 6.97 3.30 -4.50
CA LYS A 54 5.53 3.21 -4.71
C LYS A 54 5.12 1.79 -4.34
N ALA A 55 4.21 1.67 -3.38
CA ALA A 55 3.77 0.39 -2.83
C ALA A 55 2.25 0.35 -2.82
N GLU A 56 1.69 -0.77 -3.25
CA GLU A 56 0.30 -1.10 -3.02
C GLU A 56 0.21 -1.89 -1.70
N ILE A 57 -0.39 -1.29 -0.68
CA ILE A 57 -0.44 -1.85 0.68
C ILE A 57 -1.85 -2.36 1.00
N PRO A 58 -1.98 -3.49 1.72
CA PRO A 58 -3.26 -3.95 2.24
C PRO A 58 -3.71 -3.03 3.39
N LEU A 59 -5.02 -2.89 3.55
CA LEU A 59 -5.67 -2.23 4.67
C LEU A 59 -6.70 -3.17 5.31
N GLU A 60 -6.87 -3.02 6.61
CA GLU A 60 -7.97 -3.62 7.37
C GLU A 60 -9.19 -2.69 7.37
N GLU A 61 -10.37 -3.22 7.63
CA GLU A 61 -11.56 -2.37 7.81
C GLU A 61 -11.40 -1.48 9.05
N GLY A 62 -11.74 -0.20 8.92
CA GLY A 62 -11.55 0.80 9.97
C GLY A 62 -10.19 1.51 9.89
N PRO A 63 -9.70 2.06 11.01
CA PRO A 63 -8.44 2.80 11.07
C PRO A 63 -7.22 1.90 10.86
N ASN A 64 -6.28 2.37 10.05
CA ASN A 64 -5.00 1.75 9.79
C ASN A 64 -3.89 2.75 10.06
N THR A 65 -2.87 2.33 10.82
CA THR A 65 -1.64 3.13 11.00
C THR A 65 -0.61 2.68 9.99
N VAL A 66 -0.26 3.57 9.07
CA VAL A 66 0.80 3.35 8.09
C VAL A 66 2.06 4.02 8.61
N THR A 67 3.15 3.26 8.71
CA THR A 67 4.45 3.75 9.17
C THR A 67 5.48 3.51 8.08
N ILE A 68 6.17 4.56 7.66
CA ILE A 68 7.27 4.53 6.71
C ILE A 68 8.57 4.70 7.48
N ILE A 69 9.51 3.78 7.28
CA ILE A 69 10.80 3.77 7.95
C ILE A 69 11.89 3.81 6.88
N ALA A 70 12.78 4.79 6.97
CA ALA A 70 13.96 4.91 6.14
C ALA A 70 15.22 4.74 6.98
N ARG A 71 16.19 3.99 6.46
CA ARG A 71 17.53 3.85 7.05
C ARG A 71 18.59 4.28 6.04
N ASP A 72 19.56 5.06 6.50
CA ASP A 72 20.69 5.50 5.69
C ASP A 72 21.90 4.52 5.80
N ALA A 73 22.99 4.84 5.10
CA ALA A 73 24.23 4.07 5.13
C ALA A 73 24.95 4.09 6.49
N SER A 74 24.72 5.14 7.28
CA SER A 74 25.27 5.34 8.62
C SER A 74 24.40 4.73 9.73
N ASP A 75 23.38 3.96 9.33
CA ASP A 75 22.39 3.33 10.20
C ASP A 75 21.49 4.29 11.01
N LEU A 76 21.41 5.56 10.61
CA LEU A 76 20.40 6.49 11.10
C LEU A 76 19.02 6.10 10.57
N VAL A 77 18.01 6.16 11.43
CA VAL A 77 16.63 5.79 11.12
C VAL A 77 15.70 6.99 11.23
N THR A 78 14.93 7.24 10.17
CA THR A 78 13.82 8.20 10.18
C THR A 78 12.50 7.46 10.05
N THR A 79 11.53 7.85 10.88
CA THR A 79 10.18 7.26 10.89
C THR A 79 9.12 8.34 10.64
N ARG A 80 8.14 8.03 9.79
CA ARG A 80 6.94 8.86 9.58
C ARG A 80 5.70 7.99 9.63
N SER A 81 4.70 8.40 10.39
CA SER A 81 3.43 7.68 10.51
C SER A 81 2.25 8.56 10.14
N PHE A 82 1.21 7.95 9.57
CA PHE A 82 -0.08 8.56 9.32
C PHE A 82 -1.20 7.55 9.50
N ILE A 83 -2.40 8.04 9.78
CA ILE A 83 -3.59 7.23 9.97
C ILE A 83 -4.48 7.39 8.74
N THR A 84 -4.93 6.26 8.19
CA THR A 84 -5.95 6.21 7.13
C THR A 84 -7.10 5.31 7.58
N SER A 85 -8.26 5.39 6.95
CA SER A 85 -9.37 4.48 7.25
C SER A 85 -9.92 3.89 5.97
N ALA A 86 -10.19 2.58 5.99
CA ALA A 86 -10.80 1.87 4.89
C ALA A 86 -12.19 1.38 5.29
N LYS A 87 -13.11 1.37 4.33
CA LYS A 87 -14.46 0.85 4.50
C LYS A 87 -14.77 -0.05 3.32
N THR A 88 -15.20 -1.28 3.58
CA THR A 88 -15.68 -2.16 2.53
C THR A 88 -16.97 -1.58 1.96
N ALA A 89 -16.96 -1.31 0.65
CA ALA A 89 -18.18 -0.99 -0.08
C ALA A 89 -18.80 -2.30 -0.55
N LEU A 90 -20.09 -2.49 -0.24
CA LEU A 90 -20.87 -3.54 -0.90
C LEU A 90 -21.06 -3.11 -2.36
N VAL A 91 -20.50 -3.87 -3.30
CA VAL A 91 -20.86 -3.72 -4.71
C VAL A 91 -22.31 -4.19 -4.88
N LYS A 92 -23.22 -3.26 -5.18
CA LYS A 92 -24.53 -3.65 -5.75
C LYS A 92 -24.26 -4.33 -7.08
N GLY A 93 -24.74 -5.56 -7.24
CA GLY A 93 -24.50 -6.38 -8.42
C GLY A 93 -24.89 -5.66 -9.71
N VAL A 94 -24.05 -5.80 -10.73
CA VAL A 94 -24.42 -5.57 -12.14
C VAL A 94 -25.40 -6.70 -12.49
N GLY A 95 -26.69 -6.44 -12.31
CA GLY A 95 -27.76 -7.41 -12.49
C GLY A 95 -29.07 -6.79 -12.97
N GLU A 96 -29.01 -5.61 -13.58
CA GLU A 96 -30.10 -5.01 -14.33
C GLU A 96 -29.53 -4.60 -15.70
N ASP A 97 -30.33 -4.81 -16.75
CA ASP A 97 -30.09 -4.42 -18.15
C ASP A 97 -29.26 -5.36 -19.04
N TYR A 98 -29.78 -6.56 -19.35
CA TYR A 98 -29.79 -7.11 -20.72
C TYR A 98 -30.86 -8.21 -20.85
N ALA A 99 -32.10 -7.83 -21.14
CA ALA A 99 -33.03 -8.72 -21.83
C ALA A 99 -33.22 -8.16 -23.25
N PRO A 100 -32.73 -8.81 -24.31
CA PRO A 100 -33.18 -8.46 -25.65
C PRO A 100 -34.64 -8.92 -25.76
N GLU A 101 -35.56 -7.99 -26.04
CA GLU A 101 -36.89 -8.37 -26.52
C GLU A 101 -36.72 -9.13 -27.85
N ILE A 102 -37.08 -10.41 -27.84
CA ILE A 102 -37.22 -11.20 -29.06
C ILE A 102 -38.59 -10.81 -29.66
N ARG A 103 -38.57 -10.14 -30.82
CA ARG A 103 -39.71 -10.09 -31.75
C ARG A 103 -39.28 -10.65 -33.10
#